data_AF-A0A3C1VHI7-F1
#
_entry.id   AF-A0A3C1VHI7-F1
#
_cell.length_a   1.000
_cell.length_b   1.000
_cell.length_c   1.000
_cell.angle_alpha   90.00
_cell.angle_beta   90.00
_cell.angle_gamma   90.00
#
_symmetry.space_group_name_H-M   'P 1'
#
loop_
_entity.id
_entity.type
_entity.pdbx_description
1 polymer ?
#
loop_
_entity_poly.entity_id
_entity_poly.type
_entity_poly.pdbx_seq_one_letter_code
_entity_poly.pdbx_strand_id
1 'polypeptide(L)'
;MPSRGTSEFWRRYRALPAEVRMLAQKNYRLWSANAYHPSLYFKSIGKSDWSVRVGGHYRAVGKFSGEIFLWEWIGSHEEYNKRF
;
A
#
# COMPACT_ATOMS: atom_id res chain seq x y z
N MET A 1 9.56 6.40 8.21
CA MET A 1 9.05 7.45 7.29
C MET A 1 7.65 7.86 7.72
N PRO A 2 7.36 9.15 7.90
CA PRO A 2 6.00 9.61 8.19
C PRO A 2 5.03 9.20 7.07
N SER A 3 3.86 8.67 7.44
CA SER A 3 2.85 8.28 6.47
C SER A 3 1.45 8.45 7.01
N ARG A 4 0.47 8.67 6.14
CA ARG A 4 -0.96 8.76 6.49
C ARG A 4 -1.81 8.15 5.39
N GLY A 5 -2.99 7.64 5.75
CA GLY A 5 -3.96 7.11 4.79
C GLY A 5 -5.09 8.10 4.54
N THR A 6 -5.54 8.22 3.30
CA THR A 6 -6.75 8.97 2.95
C THR A 6 -8.00 8.27 3.50
N SER A 7 -9.13 8.99 3.53
CA SER A 7 -10.43 8.41 3.87
C SER A 7 -10.80 7.25 2.94
N GLU A 8 -10.46 7.35 1.65
CA GLU A 8 -10.65 6.29 0.64
C GLU A 8 -9.83 5.04 0.97
N PHE A 9 -8.54 5.22 1.28
CA PHE A 9 -7.65 4.13 1.67
C PHE A 9 -8.22 3.37 2.87
N TRP A 10 -8.63 4.09 3.92
CA TRP A 10 -9.16 3.47 5.12
C TRP A 10 -10.53 2.80 4.89
N ARG A 11 -11.37 3.36 4.01
CA ARG A 11 -12.64 2.72 3.62
C ARG A 11 -12.37 1.37 2.95
N ARG A 12 -11.45 1.33 1.98
CA ARG A 12 -11.05 0.10 1.30
C ARG A 12 -10.40 -0.90 2.24
N TYR A 13 -9.45 -0.45 3.06
CA TYR A 13 -8.79 -1.28 4.07
C TYR A 13 -9.78 -1.99 4.99
N ARG A 14 -10.79 -1.27 5.50
CA ARG A 14 -11.82 -1.84 6.38
C ARG A 14 -12.73 -2.86 5.68
N ALA A 15 -12.90 -2.76 4.37
CA ALA A 15 -13.67 -3.71 3.57
C ALA A 15 -12.90 -4.99 3.22
N LEU A 16 -11.58 -5.03 3.45
CA LEU A 16 -10.77 -6.22 3.18
C LEU A 16 -11.06 -7.35 4.19
N PRO A 17 -10.90 -8.62 3.76
CA PRO A 17 -10.93 -9.76 4.67
C PRO A 17 -9.96 -9.60 5.86
N ALA A 18 -10.30 -10.18 7.00
CA ALA A 18 -9.56 -9.97 8.26
C ALA A 18 -8.08 -10.41 8.13
N GLU A 19 -7.83 -11.52 7.45
CA GLU A 19 -6.50 -12.04 7.16
C GLU A 19 -5.65 -11.08 6.31
N VAL A 20 -6.28 -10.42 5.34
CA VAL A 20 -5.61 -9.42 4.49
C VAL A 20 -5.30 -8.17 5.29
N ARG A 21 -6.22 -7.74 6.17
CA ARG A 21 -6.00 -6.61 7.09
C ARG A 21 -4.83 -6.86 8.03
N MET A 22 -4.67 -8.09 8.54
CA MET A 22 -3.50 -8.48 9.35
C MET A 22 -2.20 -8.44 8.55
N LEU A 23 -2.21 -8.99 7.32
CA LEU A 23 -1.05 -8.98 6.45
C LEU A 23 -0.63 -7.56 6.05
N ALA A 24 -1.59 -6.69 5.77
CA ALA A 24 -1.38 -5.27 5.52
C ALA A 24 -0.71 -4.57 6.72
N GLN A 25 -1.16 -4.82 7.95
CA GLN A 25 -0.51 -4.25 9.14
C GLN A 25 0.91 -4.77 9.33
N LYS A 26 1.16 -6.07 9.09
CA LYS A 26 2.50 -6.66 9.16
C LYS A 26 3.43 -6.01 8.14
N ASN A 27 3.00 -5.91 6.89
CA ASN A 27 3.80 -5.31 5.82
C ASN A 27 3.96 -3.80 6.00
N TYR A 28 2.98 -3.10 6.58
CA TYR A 28 3.13 -1.70 6.95
C TYR A 28 4.23 -1.48 8.00
N ARG A 29 4.29 -2.32 9.04
CA ARG A 29 5.39 -2.27 10.02
C ARG A 29 6.75 -2.50 9.38
N LEU A 30 6.84 -3.51 8.50
CA LEU A 30 8.06 -3.78 7.74
C LEU A 30 8.45 -2.59 6.85
N TRP A 31 7.49 -2.01 6.14
CA TRP A 31 7.72 -0.84 5.28
C TRP A 31 8.16 0.39 6.08
N SER A 32 7.60 0.61 7.27
CA SER A 32 7.96 1.73 8.14
C SER A 32 9.39 1.62 8.66
N ALA A 33 9.85 0.38 8.93
CA ALA A 33 11.21 0.07 9.35
C ALA A 33 12.23 0.00 8.19
N ASN A 34 11.84 -0.60 7.07
CA ASN A 34 12.65 -0.78 5.86
C ASN A 34 11.75 -0.81 4.62
N ALA A 35 11.47 0.37 4.05
CA ALA A 35 10.59 0.52 2.90
C ALA A 35 11.09 -0.25 1.66
N TYR A 36 12.40 -0.44 1.52
CA TYR A 36 13.03 -1.09 0.37
C TYR A 36 13.31 -2.58 0.60
N HIS A 37 12.70 -3.19 1.63
CA HIS A 37 12.80 -4.63 1.84
C HIS A 37 12.29 -5.39 0.59
N PRO A 38 13.04 -6.36 0.02
CA PRO A 38 12.71 -7.00 -1.26
C PRO A 38 11.29 -7.62 -1.32
N SER A 39 10.80 -8.16 -0.21
CA SER A 39 9.46 -8.76 -0.15
C SER A 39 8.31 -7.76 -0.38
N LEU A 40 8.54 -6.48 -0.10
CA LEU A 40 7.54 -5.43 -0.26
C LEU A 40 7.39 -5.01 -1.71
N TYR A 41 8.41 -5.24 -2.55
CA TYR A 41 8.45 -4.75 -3.94
C TYR A 41 8.05 -3.26 -4.03
N PHE A 42 8.53 -2.44 -3.08
CA PHE A 42 8.20 -1.02 -3.04
C PHE A 42 8.87 -0.29 -4.21
N LYS A 43 8.06 0.20 -5.16
CA LYS A 43 8.57 0.85 -6.37
C LYS A 43 7.61 1.87 -6.93
N SER A 44 8.15 2.85 -7.66
CA SER A 44 7.37 3.76 -8.50
C SER A 44 6.67 2.98 -9.62
N ILE A 45 5.43 3.35 -9.93
CA ILE A 45 4.60 2.76 -10.98
C ILE A 45 4.13 3.81 -12.00
N GLY A 46 4.69 5.03 -11.96
CA GLY A 46 4.38 6.13 -12.88
C GLY A 46 3.48 7.21 -12.24
N LYS A 47 3.40 8.40 -12.87
CA LYS A 47 2.57 9.55 -12.42
C LYS A 47 2.71 9.94 -10.93
N SER A 48 3.88 9.68 -10.34
CA SER A 48 4.18 9.86 -8.90
C SER A 48 3.59 8.81 -7.96
N ASP A 49 2.94 7.78 -8.48
CA ASP A 49 2.39 6.68 -7.70
C ASP A 49 3.47 5.64 -7.39
N TRP A 50 3.36 5.06 -6.20
CA TRP A 50 4.23 4.01 -5.68
C TRP A 50 3.38 2.85 -5.18
N SER A 51 3.79 1.63 -5.53
CA SER A 51 3.10 0.39 -5.15
C SER A 51 3.86 -0.36 -4.07
N VAL A 52 3.14 -0.99 -3.15
CA VAL A 52 3.64 -1.96 -2.15
C VAL A 52 2.85 -3.25 -2.22
N ARG A 53 3.56 -4.37 -2.07
CA ARG A 53 3.00 -5.71 -1.96
C ARG A 53 2.44 -5.96 -0.57
N VAL A 54 1.14 -6.29 -0.51
CA VAL A 54 0.42 -6.66 0.72
C VAL A 54 0.19 -8.18 0.78
N GLY A 55 1.02 -8.96 0.06
CA GLY A 55 0.89 -10.42 -0.11
C GLY A 55 0.91 -10.84 -1.58
N GLY A 56 0.56 -12.09 -1.87
CA GLY A 56 0.46 -12.59 -3.24
C GLY A 56 -0.56 -11.80 -4.06
N HIS A 57 -1.77 -11.62 -3.50
CA HIS A 57 -2.97 -11.19 -4.22
C HIS A 57 -3.46 -9.77 -3.90
N TYR A 58 -2.73 -8.99 -3.10
CA TYR A 58 -3.13 -7.64 -2.71
C TYR A 58 -1.98 -6.63 -2.87
N ARG A 59 -2.34 -5.39 -3.19
CA ARG A 59 -1.42 -4.25 -3.33
C ARG A 59 -1.97 -3.04 -2.58
N ALA A 60 -1.07 -2.17 -2.15
CA ALA A 60 -1.38 -0.82 -1.68
C ALA A 60 -0.64 0.20 -2.55
N VAL A 61 -1.26 1.35 -2.79
CA VAL A 61 -0.69 2.42 -3.59
C VAL A 61 -0.75 3.73 -2.82
N GLY A 62 0.29 4.53 -2.94
CA GLY A 62 0.38 5.86 -2.40
C GLY A 62 1.38 6.72 -3.16
N LYS A 63 1.54 7.96 -2.70
CA LYS A 63 2.45 8.93 -3.31
C LYS A 63 3.19 9.74 -2.25
N PHE A 64 4.35 10.26 -2.63
CA PHE A 64 5.06 11.22 -1.80
C PHE A 64 4.40 12.59 -1.88
N SER A 65 4.10 13.17 -0.71
CA SER A 65 3.57 14.52 -0.55
C SER A 65 4.49 15.27 0.42
N GLY A 66 5.51 15.92 -0.15
CA GLY A 66 6.64 16.43 0.62
C GLY A 66 7.35 15.29 1.35
N GLU A 67 7.48 15.42 2.67
CA GLU A 67 8.13 14.42 3.53
C GLU A 67 7.22 13.27 3.98
N ILE A 68 5.93 13.32 3.63
CA ILE A 68 4.94 12.34 4.08
C ILE A 68 4.54 11.44 2.91
N PHE A 69 4.49 10.14 3.15
CA PHE A 69 3.90 9.19 2.22
C PHE A 69 2.38 9.09 2.44
N LEU A 70 1.60 9.41 1.41
CA LEU A 70 0.14 9.38 1.46
C LEU A 70 -0.37 8.08 0.82
N TRP A 71 -0.96 7.19 1.61
CA TRP A 71 -1.64 5.99 1.11
C TRP A 71 -3.02 6.37 0.57
N GLU A 72 -3.29 6.02 -0.69
CA GLU A 72 -4.52 6.42 -1.38
C GLU A 72 -5.41 5.22 -1.73
N TRP A 73 -4.83 4.04 -1.87
CA TRP A 73 -5.55 2.87 -2.32
C TRP A 73 -4.98 1.57 -1.74
N ILE A 74 -5.85 0.59 -1.52
CA ILE A 74 -5.50 -0.80 -1.21
C ILE A 74 -6.59 -1.72 -1.76
N GLY A 75 -6.22 -2.87 -2.31
CA GLY A 75 -7.16 -3.79 -2.94
C GLY A 75 -6.49 -4.99 -3.60
N SER A 76 -7.28 -5.77 -4.33
CA SER A 76 -6.80 -6.99 -4.97
C SER A 76 -5.81 -6.69 -6.11
N HIS A 77 -5.00 -7.67 -6.48
CA HIS A 77 -4.08 -7.53 -7.61
C HIS A 77 -4.83 -7.34 -8.94
N GLU A 78 -6.02 -7.92 -9.08
CA GLU A 78 -6.87 -7.73 -10.25
C GLU A 78 -7.41 -6.30 -10.36
N GLU A 79 -7.89 -5.73 -9.25
CA GLU A 79 -8.30 -4.32 -9.21
C GLU A 79 -7.11 -3.39 -9.47
N TYR A 80 -5.94 -3.74 -8.94
CA TYR A 80 -4.70 -3.00 -9.17
C TYR A 80 -4.38 -2.94 -10.67
N ASN A 81 -4.33 -4.07 -11.37
CA ASN A 81 -3.98 -4.13 -12.81
C ASN A 81 -4.96 -3.38 -13.72
N LYS A 82 -6.22 -3.21 -13.28
CA LYS A 82 -7.22 -2.43 -14.02
C LYS A 82 -7.05 -0.92 -13.83
N ARG A 83 -6.39 -0.50 -12.76
CA ARG A 83 -6.36 0.91 -12.32
C ARG A 83 -4.98 1.57 -12.47
N PHE A 84 -3.90 0.80 -12.36
CA PHE A 84 -2.52 1.24 -12.40
C PHE A 84 -1.70 0.38 -13.36
#